data_AF-A0A357WUW0-F1
#
_entry.id   AF-A0A357WUW0-F1
#
_cell.length_a   1.000
_cell.length_b   1.000
_cell.length_c   1.000
_cell.angle_alpha   90.00
_cell.angle_beta   90.00
_cell.angle_gamma   90.00
#
_symmetry.space_group_name_H-M   'P 1'
#
loop_
_entity.id
_entity.type
_entity.pdbx_description
1 polymer ?
#
loop_
_entity_poly.entity_id
_entity_poly.type
_entity_poly.pdbx_seq_one_letter_code
_entity_poly.pdbx_strand_id
1 'polypeptide(L)'
;RRSGKRKVSDKTRTEQSKYSAKYALSELLYCGDCGTPYRRCTWRKNGKVRIVWRCISRLDYGTKYCKKSPTLDETKIHEAVRLAIQNFS
;
A
#
# COMPACT_ATOMS: atom_id res chain seq x y z
N ARG A 1 -24.68 7.24 -8.46
CA ARG A 1 -23.59 6.48 -7.78
C ARG A 1 -22.53 6.12 -8.82
N ARG A 2 -21.41 6.86 -8.92
CA ARG A 2 -20.38 6.59 -9.94
C ARG A 2 -19.55 5.37 -9.51
N SER A 3 -19.86 4.20 -10.06
CA SER A 3 -19.05 3.00 -9.92
C SER A 3 -17.78 3.17 -10.76
N GLY A 4 -16.72 3.71 -10.14
CA GLY A 4 -15.41 3.83 -10.75
C GLY A 4 -14.76 2.45 -10.82
N LYS A 5 -14.94 1.75 -11.94
CA LYS A 5 -14.29 0.46 -12.22
C LYS A 5 -12.78 0.68 -12.18
N ARG A 6 -12.12 0.23 -11.10
CA ARG A 6 -10.69 0.44 -10.84
C ARG A 6 -9.88 -0.24 -11.95
N LYS A 7 -8.82 0.42 -12.43
CA LYS A 7 -7.96 -0.09 -13.52
C LYS A 7 -7.29 -1.40 -13.12
N VAL A 8 -7.48 -2.43 -13.96
CA VAL A 8 -6.95 -3.79 -13.81
C VAL A 8 -5.46 -3.81 -14.17
N SER A 9 -4.64 -4.44 -13.33
CA SER A 9 -3.22 -4.74 -13.61
C SER A 9 -3.08 -6.24 -13.86
N ASP A 10 -2.53 -6.59 -15.03
CA ASP A 10 -2.50 -7.92 -15.65
C ASP A 10 -1.63 -8.97 -14.92
N LYS A 11 -0.85 -8.59 -13.90
CA LYS A 11 0.23 -9.43 -13.35
C LYS A 11 -0.14 -10.45 -12.24
N THR A 12 -1.35 -11.04 -12.20
CA THR A 12 -1.65 -12.08 -11.16
C THR A 12 -2.85 -12.97 -11.50
N ARG A 13 -2.76 -14.27 -11.14
CA ARG A 13 -3.64 -15.39 -11.55
C ARG A 13 -5.11 -15.35 -11.10
N THR A 14 -5.53 -14.51 -10.15
CA THR A 14 -6.96 -14.31 -9.84
C THR A 14 -7.24 -12.90 -9.28
N GLU A 15 -8.41 -12.33 -9.59
CA GLU A 15 -8.78 -10.95 -9.28
C GLU A 15 -8.95 -10.65 -7.78
N GLN A 16 -9.33 -11.65 -6.97
CA GLN A 16 -9.64 -11.46 -5.55
C GLN A 16 -8.46 -11.78 -4.61
N SER A 17 -7.46 -12.53 -5.07
CA SER A 17 -6.28 -12.91 -4.26
C SER A 17 -5.24 -11.80 -4.12
N LYS A 18 -5.32 -10.75 -4.96
CA LYS A 18 -4.38 -9.62 -4.92
C LYS A 18 -4.56 -8.71 -3.70
N TYR A 19 -5.71 -8.77 -3.03
CA TYR A 19 -6.08 -7.81 -1.99
C TYR A 19 -6.77 -8.42 -0.76
N SER A 20 -7.34 -9.62 -0.86
CA SER A 20 -8.08 -10.21 0.26
C SER A 20 -7.17 -10.85 1.32
N ALA A 21 -7.21 -10.29 2.53
CA ALA A 21 -7.03 -10.96 3.82
C ALA A 21 -5.65 -11.52 4.23
N LYS A 22 -4.59 -11.54 3.40
CA LYS A 22 -3.28 -12.06 3.88
C LYS A 22 -2.59 -11.16 4.91
N TYR A 23 -2.81 -9.85 4.84
CA TYR A 23 -2.17 -8.86 5.71
C TYR A 23 -3.19 -7.82 6.17
N ALA A 24 -3.17 -7.49 7.46
CA ALA A 24 -4.18 -6.66 8.12
C ALA A 24 -4.36 -5.24 7.52
N LEU A 25 -3.32 -4.72 6.85
CA LEU A 25 -3.32 -3.37 6.26
C LEU A 25 -3.69 -3.35 4.77
N SER A 26 -3.87 -4.52 4.15
CA SER A 26 -4.32 -4.61 2.77
C SER A 26 -5.69 -3.95 2.62
N GLU A 27 -5.88 -3.15 1.57
CA GLU A 27 -7.12 -2.40 1.28
C GLU A 27 -7.43 -1.23 2.23
N LEU A 28 -6.67 -1.02 3.31
CA LEU A 28 -6.85 0.10 4.23
C LEU A 28 -5.95 1.30 3.89
N LEU A 29 -4.80 1.07 3.27
CA LEU A 29 -3.82 2.12 2.98
C LEU A 29 -3.97 2.70 1.56
N TYR A 30 -4.22 4.01 1.48
CA TYR A 30 -4.36 4.77 0.23
C TYR A 30 -3.36 5.93 0.15
N CYS A 31 -2.93 6.23 -1.07
CA CYS A 31 -2.01 7.34 -1.34
C CYS A 31 -2.72 8.69 -1.34
N GLY A 32 -2.28 9.61 -0.47
CA GLY A 32 -2.79 10.99 -0.44
C GLY A 32 -2.42 11.83 -1.67
N ASP A 33 -1.41 11.43 -2.45
CA ASP A 33 -0.96 12.18 -3.64
C ASP A 33 -1.78 11.81 -4.90
N CYS A 34 -2.10 10.53 -5.09
CA CYS A 34 -2.75 10.06 -6.31
C CYS A 34 -4.00 9.18 -6.09
N GLY A 35 -4.40 8.94 -4.84
CA GLY A 35 -5.59 8.15 -4.49
C GLY A 35 -5.48 6.65 -4.72
N THR A 36 -4.38 6.14 -5.29
CA THR A 36 -4.22 4.70 -5.51
C THR A 36 -3.82 3.96 -4.24
N PRO A 37 -4.21 2.69 -4.08
CA PRO A 37 -3.85 1.92 -2.90
C PRO A 37 -2.35 1.69 -2.78
N TYR A 38 -1.91 1.43 -1.55
CA TYR A 38 -0.56 0.96 -1.26
C TYR A 38 -0.45 -0.56 -1.41
N ARG A 39 0.73 -1.03 -1.81
CA ARG A 39 1.10 -2.45 -1.90
C ARG A 39 2.28 -2.73 -0.98
N ARG A 40 2.17 -3.80 -0.19
CA ARG A 40 3.25 -4.35 0.64
C ARG A 40 4.39 -4.86 -0.25
N CYS A 41 5.61 -4.45 0.04
CA CYS A 41 6.82 -4.78 -0.69
C CYS A 41 7.91 -5.21 0.29
N THR A 42 8.63 -6.28 -0.05
CA THR A 42 9.81 -6.71 0.71
C THR A 42 11.06 -6.08 0.11
N TRP A 43 11.79 -5.30 0.91
CA TRP A 43 13.10 -4.78 0.56
C TRP A 43 14.19 -5.60 1.24
N ARG A 44 15.16 -6.07 0.46
CA ARG A 44 16.34 -6.77 0.97
C ARG A 44 17.56 -5.93 0.63
N LYS A 45 18.34 -5.54 1.65
CA LYS A 45 19.62 -4.84 1.47
C LYS A 45 20.61 -5.32 2.52
N ASN A 46 21.80 -5.74 2.09
CA ASN A 46 22.91 -6.18 2.96
C ASN A 46 22.46 -7.20 4.04
N GLY A 47 21.72 -8.23 3.63
CA GLY A 47 21.20 -9.26 4.56
C GLY A 47 20.02 -8.82 5.43
N LYS A 48 19.69 -7.52 5.48
CA LYS A 48 18.55 -7.00 6.23
C LYS A 48 17.29 -7.00 5.38
N VAL A 49 16.23 -7.61 5.90
CA VAL A 49 14.90 -7.62 5.29
C VAL A 49 14.05 -6.55 5.97
N ARG A 50 13.44 -5.68 5.18
CA ARG A 50 12.54 -4.63 5.64
C ARG A 50 11.24 -4.73 4.86
N ILE A 51 10.11 -4.61 5.53
CA ILE A 51 8.83 -4.54 4.86
C ILE A 51 8.38 -3.10 4.77
N VAL A 52 8.06 -2.70 3.54
CA VAL A 52 7.61 -1.34 3.24
C VAL A 52 6.32 -1.39 2.43
N TRP A 53 5.50 -0.36 2.57
CA TRP A 53 4.31 -0.14 1.78
C TRP A 53 4.60 0.97 0.77
N ARG A 54 4.32 0.73 -0.51
CA ARG A 54 4.47 1.73 -1.59
C ARG A 54 3.21 1.87 -2.43
N CYS A 55 2.91 3.11 -2.83
CA CYS A 55 1.82 3.42 -3.74
C CYS A 55 1.95 2.62 -5.05
N ILE A 56 0.85 1.99 -5.48
CA ILE A 56 0.82 1.15 -6.69
C ILE A 56 1.12 1.97 -7.94
N SER A 57 0.55 3.16 -8.11
CA SER A 57 0.88 3.99 -9.28
C SER A 57 2.37 4.36 -9.34
N ARG A 58 3.00 4.55 -8.17
CA ARG A 58 4.44 4.84 -8.08
C ARG A 58 5.30 3.62 -8.42
N LEU A 59 4.82 2.42 -8.09
CA LEU A 59 5.46 1.15 -8.45
C LEU A 59 5.37 0.86 -9.95
N ASP A 60 4.16 0.95 -10.49
CA ASP A 60 3.86 0.46 -11.83
C ASP A 60 4.19 1.51 -12.92
N TYR A 61 4.10 2.80 -12.60
CA TYR A 61 4.26 3.91 -13.57
C TYR A 61 5.30 4.96 -13.16
N GLY A 62 6.09 4.70 -12.13
CA GLY A 62 7.08 5.65 -11.63
C GLY A 62 6.45 6.97 -11.20
N THR A 63 7.10 8.09 -11.52
CA THR A 63 6.65 9.43 -11.11
C THR A 63 5.56 10.04 -12.01
N LYS A 64 5.10 9.33 -13.05
CA LYS A 64 4.18 9.87 -14.06
C LYS A 64 2.84 10.31 -13.45
N TYR A 65 2.25 9.46 -12.61
CA TYR A 65 0.93 9.70 -12.00
C TYR A 65 1.00 10.00 -10.50
N CYS A 66 2.16 9.83 -9.89
CA CYS A 66 2.35 10.04 -8.47
C CYS A 66 3.79 10.47 -8.20
N LYS A 67 3.99 11.75 -7.85
CA LYS A 67 5.33 12.35 -7.74
C LYS A 67 5.83 12.32 -6.31
N LYS A 68 4.94 12.51 -5.34
CA LYS A 68 5.29 12.78 -3.95
C LYS A 68 4.95 11.67 -2.97
N SER A 69 4.37 10.55 -3.42
CA SER A 69 4.06 9.44 -2.51
C SER A 69 5.31 8.94 -1.77
N PRO A 70 5.28 8.92 -0.43
CA PRO A 70 6.35 8.34 0.37
C PRO A 70 6.31 6.81 0.34
N THR A 71 7.44 6.21 0.69
CA THR A 71 7.54 4.80 1.08
C THR A 71 7.34 4.71 2.59
N LEU A 72 6.42 3.87 3.04
CA LEU A 72 6.06 3.75 4.45
C LEU A 72 6.65 2.47 5.03
N ASP A 73 7.36 2.54 6.15
CA ASP A 73 7.83 1.35 6.85
C ASP A 73 6.66 0.69 7.60
N GLU A 74 6.53 -0.64 7.50
CA GLU A 74 5.42 -1.39 8.12
C GLU A 74 5.36 -1.19 9.64
N THR A 75 6.51 -1.10 10.31
CA THR A 75 6.60 -0.84 11.75
C THR A 75 6.01 0.51 12.15
N LYS A 76 6.31 1.57 11.39
CA LYS A 76 5.77 2.92 11.64
C LYS A 76 4.27 2.96 11.44
N ILE A 77 3.75 2.22 10.47
CA ILE A 77 2.30 2.12 10.26
C ILE A 77 1.64 1.43 11.45
N HIS A 78 2.20 0.30 11.92
CA HIS A 78 1.66 -0.40 13.09
C HIS A 78 1.65 0.47 14.34
N GLU A 79 2.73 1.22 14.58
CA GLU A 79 2.82 2.14 15.70
C GLU A 79 1.78 3.26 15.61
N ALA A 80 1.66 3.90 14.43
CA ALA A 80 0.65 4.93 14.21
C ALA A 80 -0.78 4.41 14.42
N VAL A 81 -1.09 3.19 13.93
CA VAL A 81 -2.39 2.54 14.14
C VAL A 81 -2.63 2.24 15.62
N ARG A 82 -1.63 1.71 16.34
CA ARG A 82 -1.73 1.44 17.78
C ARG A 82 -2.01 2.72 18.57
N LEU A 83 -1.27 3.79 18.31
CA LEU A 83 -1.44 5.08 18.98
C LEU A 83 -2.81 5.70 18.67
N ALA A 84 -3.25 5.61 17.41
CA ALA A 84 -4.57 6.07 17.03
C ALA A 84 -5.67 5.33 17.81
N ILE A 85 -5.56 4.02 17.99
CA ILE A 85 -6.52 3.24 18.79
C ILE A 85 -6.46 3.62 20.27
N GLN A 86 -5.26 3.77 20.82
CA GLN A 86 -5.06 4.07 22.25
C GLN A 86 -5.60 5.45 22.66
N ASN A 87 -5.43 6.46 21.82
CA ASN A 87 -5.87 7.83 22.10
C ASN A 87 -7.37 8.07 21.84
N PHE A 88 -8.09 7.04 21.39
CA PHE A 88 -9.55 7.08 21.22
C PHE A 88 -10.32 6.64 22.48
N SER A 89 -9.61 6.24 23.54
CA SER A 89 -10.14 5.93 24.88
C SER A 89 -9.86 7.06 25.85
#